data_AF-L5MI82-F1
#
_entry.id   AF-L5MI82-F1
#
_cell.length_a   1.000
_cell.length_b   1.000
_cell.length_c   1.000
_cell.angle_alpha   90.00
_cell.angle_beta   90.00
_cell.angle_gamma   90.00
#
_symmetry.space_group_name_H-M   'P 1'
#
loop_
_entity.id
_entity.type
_entity.pdbx_description
1 polymer ?
#
loop_
_entity_poly.entity_id
_entity_poly.type
_entity_poly.pdbx_seq_one_letter_code
_entity_poly.pdbx_strand_id
1 'polypeptide(L)'
;MEERGLAPKFDTTFESARPTQTHMALVQLERVGLLRFLVSQNVDGLHVRSGFPRDKLAELHGNMFVEECVKCKTQYVRDTVVGTMGLKATGRLCTMAKARGLRACRGELRDTILDWEDALPERDLTLADEASRIADLSVTLGTSLQIRPSGNLPLATKRRGGRLVIVNLQPTKHDRQADLRIHGYVDEVMTRLMKHLGLEIPAWDGPRVVERALTPLPRPQSPQPNPPLSTMVPGPSAPRGSSWTVLPPAGPLKG
;
A
#
# COMPACT_ATOMS: atom_id res chain seq x y z
N MET A 1 10.71 -22.50 -5.47
CA MET A 1 10.26 -23.40 -4.38
C MET A 1 9.19 -24.33 -4.93
N GLU A 2 8.11 -23.79 -5.49
CA GLU A 2 7.08 -24.55 -6.23
C GLU A 2 7.60 -25.24 -7.50
N GLU A 3 8.42 -24.57 -8.32
CA GLU A 3 9.08 -25.19 -9.49
C GLU A 3 9.96 -26.41 -9.14
N ARG A 4 10.32 -26.54 -7.85
CA ARG A 4 11.14 -27.63 -7.32
C ARG A 4 10.32 -28.65 -6.53
N GLY A 5 8.98 -28.53 -6.52
CA GLY A 5 8.07 -29.41 -5.79
C GLY A 5 8.21 -29.34 -4.26
N LEU A 6 8.83 -28.29 -3.73
CA LEU A 6 9.05 -28.13 -2.29
C LEU A 6 7.84 -27.44 -1.65
N ALA A 7 7.36 -27.97 -0.53
CA ALA A 7 6.30 -27.34 0.24
C ALA A 7 6.80 -26.02 0.86
N PRO A 8 5.99 -24.93 0.81
CA PRO A 8 6.29 -23.71 1.53
C PRO A 8 6.23 -23.92 3.04
N LYS A 9 7.12 -23.24 3.75
CA LYS A 9 7.14 -23.23 5.22
C LYS A 9 6.46 -21.96 5.72
N PHE A 10 5.54 -22.11 6.66
CA PHE A 10 4.91 -20.99 7.36
C PHE A 10 5.41 -20.98 8.80
N ASP A 11 5.96 -19.84 9.24
CA ASP A 11 6.43 -19.65 10.62
C ASP A 11 5.35 -19.06 11.54
N THR A 12 4.15 -18.75 11.00
CA THR A 12 3.00 -18.22 11.75
C THR A 12 1.67 -18.58 11.07
N THR A 13 0.56 -18.51 11.80
CA THR A 13 -0.80 -18.58 11.24
C THR A 13 -1.30 -17.18 10.87
N PHE A 14 -2.31 -17.08 10.00
CA PHE A 14 -2.90 -15.77 9.65
C PHE A 14 -3.42 -15.01 10.87
N GLU A 15 -4.04 -15.71 11.84
CA GLU A 15 -4.57 -15.10 13.07
C GLU A 15 -3.47 -14.58 14.00
N SER A 16 -2.30 -15.24 14.01
CA SER A 16 -1.18 -14.89 14.88
C SER A 16 -0.19 -13.93 14.21
N ALA A 17 -0.28 -13.79 12.88
CA ALA A 17 0.56 -12.89 12.11
C ALA A 17 0.38 -11.44 12.59
N ARG A 18 1.52 -10.75 12.74
CA ARG A 18 1.58 -9.36 13.18
C ARG A 18 1.93 -8.48 11.98
N PRO A 19 1.31 -7.29 11.84
CA PRO A 19 1.74 -6.31 10.85
C PRO A 19 3.24 -6.00 10.97
N THR A 20 3.94 -5.99 9.85
CA THR A 20 5.38 -5.67 9.82
C THR A 20 5.62 -4.16 10.03
N GLN A 21 6.90 -3.76 10.12
CA GLN A 21 7.26 -2.34 10.18
C GLN A 21 6.73 -1.58 8.95
N THR A 22 6.79 -2.19 7.76
CA THR A 22 6.20 -1.63 6.54
C THR A 22 4.70 -1.39 6.66
N HIS A 23 3.94 -2.35 7.19
CA HIS A 23 2.49 -2.19 7.38
C HIS A 23 2.18 -0.99 8.30
N MET A 24 2.91 -0.88 9.40
CA MET A 24 2.72 0.21 10.36
C MET A 24 3.21 1.56 9.82
N ALA A 25 4.27 1.58 9.01
CA ALA A 25 4.71 2.77 8.31
C ALA A 25 3.63 3.28 7.33
N LEU A 26 2.98 2.39 6.58
CA LEU A 26 1.88 2.76 5.68
C LEU A 26 0.68 3.35 6.42
N VAL A 27 0.34 2.83 7.61
CA VAL A 27 -0.67 3.42 8.50
C VAL A 27 -0.29 4.86 8.85
N GLN A 28 0.96 5.11 9.24
CA GLN A 28 1.39 6.46 9.60
C GLN A 28 1.40 7.41 8.40
N LEU A 29 1.88 6.95 7.24
CA LEU A 29 1.90 7.75 6.00
C LEU A 29 0.48 8.17 5.59
N GLU A 30 -0.51 7.30 5.76
CA GLU A 30 -1.92 7.62 5.55
C GLU A 30 -2.40 8.67 6.58
N ARG A 31 -2.14 8.43 7.86
CA ARG A 31 -2.56 9.33 8.95
C ARG A 31 -2.04 10.75 8.79
N VAL A 32 -0.82 10.95 8.29
CA VAL A 32 -0.25 12.29 8.05
C VAL A 32 -0.53 12.85 6.65
N GLY A 33 -1.34 12.14 5.86
CA GLY A 33 -1.77 12.57 4.53
C GLY A 33 -0.70 12.51 3.44
N LEU A 34 0.34 11.70 3.62
CA LEU A 34 1.37 11.44 2.59
C LEU A 34 1.02 10.24 1.68
N LEU A 35 0.18 9.33 2.16
CA LEU A 35 -0.35 8.22 1.36
C LEU A 35 -1.81 8.51 0.98
N ARG A 36 -2.07 8.58 -0.33
CA ARG A 36 -3.40 8.88 -0.87
C ARG A 36 -4.33 7.67 -0.90
N PHE A 37 -3.80 6.52 -1.32
CA PHE A 37 -4.51 5.27 -1.50
C PHE A 37 -3.53 4.10 -1.45
N LEU A 38 -3.99 2.93 -0.99
CA LEU A 38 -3.21 1.70 -0.93
C LEU A 38 -3.89 0.62 -1.76
N VAL A 39 -3.15 0.01 -2.68
CA VAL A 39 -3.61 -1.11 -3.49
C VAL A 39 -2.82 -2.35 -3.09
N SER A 40 -3.50 -3.40 -2.63
CA SER A 40 -2.84 -4.63 -2.20
C SER A 40 -3.29 -5.85 -3.01
N GLN A 41 -2.36 -6.76 -3.20
CA GLN A 41 -2.56 -8.10 -3.76
C GLN A 41 -2.56 -9.17 -2.66
N ASN A 42 -2.26 -8.78 -1.42
CA ASN A 42 -2.15 -9.73 -0.32
C ASN A 42 -3.55 -10.12 0.17
N VAL A 43 -3.70 -11.40 0.50
CA VAL A 43 -4.93 -11.93 1.13
C VAL A 43 -4.80 -12.12 2.65
N ASP A 44 -3.63 -11.83 3.22
CA ASP A 44 -3.30 -12.07 4.63
C ASP A 44 -4.10 -11.23 5.65
N GLY A 45 -4.79 -10.19 5.18
CA GLY A 45 -5.61 -9.29 5.98
C GLY A 45 -4.84 -8.35 6.93
N LEU A 46 -3.50 -8.29 6.83
CA LEU A 46 -2.66 -7.51 7.74
C LEU A 46 -2.84 -6.00 7.59
N HIS A 47 -3.18 -5.49 6.41
CA HIS A 47 -3.51 -4.07 6.25
C HIS A 47 -4.77 -3.69 7.02
N VAL A 48 -5.85 -4.47 6.90
CA VAL A 48 -7.07 -4.22 7.68
C VAL A 48 -6.76 -4.35 9.17
N ARG A 49 -6.10 -5.44 9.59
CA ARG A 49 -5.79 -5.72 11.00
C ARG A 49 -4.77 -4.77 11.63
N SER A 50 -3.96 -4.06 10.85
CA SER A 50 -3.07 -3.00 11.33
C SER A 50 -3.82 -1.70 11.69
N GLY A 51 -5.10 -1.61 11.34
CA GLY A 51 -5.90 -0.40 11.48
C GLY A 51 -5.75 0.57 10.30
N PHE A 52 -5.29 0.10 9.13
CA PHE A 52 -5.32 0.91 7.91
C PHE A 52 -6.78 1.12 7.46
N PRO A 53 -7.18 2.35 7.08
CA PRO A 53 -8.57 2.64 6.77
C PRO A 53 -9.04 1.97 5.46
N ARG A 54 -10.16 1.25 5.54
CA ARG A 54 -10.70 0.44 4.43
C ARG A 54 -11.21 1.27 3.24
N ASP A 55 -11.62 2.52 3.46
CA ASP A 55 -12.02 3.44 2.39
C ASP A 55 -10.84 3.99 1.55
N LYS A 56 -9.59 3.75 1.99
CA LYS A 56 -8.36 4.06 1.24
C LYS A 56 -7.58 2.81 0.84
N LEU A 57 -8.20 1.63 0.93
CA LEU A 57 -7.61 0.34 0.59
C LEU A 57 -8.41 -0.34 -0.52
N ALA A 58 -7.71 -0.90 -1.50
CA ALA A 58 -8.26 -1.88 -2.44
C ALA A 58 -7.61 -3.25 -2.21
N GLU A 59 -8.40 -4.24 -1.83
CA GLU A 59 -7.97 -5.62 -1.60
C GLU A 59 -8.27 -6.46 -2.85
N LEU A 60 -7.40 -6.35 -3.87
CA LEU A 60 -7.72 -6.81 -5.22
C LEU A 60 -7.89 -8.33 -5.33
N HIS A 61 -7.29 -9.11 -4.43
CA HIS A 61 -7.35 -10.58 -4.45
C HIS A 61 -8.15 -11.16 -3.29
N GLY A 62 -8.87 -10.31 -2.57
CA GLY A 62 -9.64 -10.68 -1.38
C GLY A 62 -8.86 -10.59 -0.08
N ASN A 63 -9.49 -11.04 1.00
CA ASN A 63 -8.93 -11.06 2.33
C ASN A 63 -9.44 -12.29 3.09
N MET A 64 -8.53 -13.06 3.69
CA MET A 64 -8.82 -14.31 4.41
C MET A 64 -9.80 -14.15 5.57
N PHE A 65 -9.96 -12.93 6.08
CA PHE A 65 -10.84 -12.56 7.20
C PHE A 65 -12.15 -11.93 6.74
N VAL A 66 -12.37 -11.76 5.43
CA VAL A 66 -13.54 -11.05 4.90
C VAL A 66 -14.44 -12.01 4.14
N GLU A 67 -15.71 -12.01 4.52
CA GLU A 67 -16.79 -12.64 3.77
C GLU A 67 -17.83 -11.62 3.33
N GLU A 68 -18.44 -11.85 2.17
CA GLU A 68 -19.37 -10.93 1.52
C GLU A 68 -20.73 -11.59 1.28
N CYS A 69 -21.80 -10.84 1.53
CA CYS A 69 -23.14 -11.30 1.21
C CYS A 69 -23.43 -11.21 -0.30
N VAL A 70 -23.77 -12.34 -0.90
CA VAL A 70 -24.11 -12.40 -2.35
C VAL A 70 -25.31 -11.53 -2.74
N LYS A 71 -26.22 -11.25 -1.81
CA LYS A 71 -27.46 -10.49 -2.06
C LYS A 71 -27.31 -8.98 -1.93
N CYS A 72 -26.66 -8.53 -0.85
CA CYS A 72 -26.61 -7.11 -0.48
C CYS A 72 -25.20 -6.52 -0.50
N LYS A 73 -24.19 -7.34 -0.82
CA LYS A 73 -22.78 -6.94 -0.93
C LYS A 73 -22.17 -6.39 0.35
N THR A 74 -22.87 -6.50 1.48
CA THR A 74 -22.29 -6.19 2.79
C THR A 74 -21.19 -7.19 3.11
N GLN A 75 -20.03 -6.64 3.47
CA GLN A 75 -18.86 -7.38 3.92
C GLN A 75 -18.80 -7.46 5.44
N TYR A 76 -18.28 -8.57 5.94
CA TYR A 76 -18.03 -8.80 7.36
C TYR A 76 -16.56 -9.13 7.55
N VAL A 77 -15.86 -8.31 8.33
CA VAL A 77 -14.49 -8.61 8.77
C VAL A 77 -14.56 -9.46 10.03
N ARG A 78 -13.92 -10.63 10.01
CA ARG A 78 -13.88 -11.60 11.10
C ARG A 78 -12.54 -11.52 11.86
N ASP A 79 -12.53 -12.06 13.06
CA ASP A 79 -11.34 -12.21 13.91
C ASP A 79 -10.50 -13.44 13.53
N THR A 80 -11.15 -14.50 13.04
CA THR A 80 -10.53 -15.70 12.47
C THR A 80 -10.68 -15.76 10.96
N VAL A 81 -9.88 -16.59 10.28
CA VAL A 81 -10.08 -16.82 8.83
C VAL A 81 -11.48 -17.39 8.55
N VAL A 82 -12.03 -17.03 7.40
CA VAL A 82 -13.42 -17.32 7.00
C VAL A 82 -13.67 -18.82 6.77
N GLY A 83 -12.62 -19.57 6.41
CA GLY A 83 -12.60 -21.04 6.32
C GLY A 83 -12.80 -21.63 4.92
N THR A 84 -12.98 -20.80 3.89
CA THR A 84 -13.10 -21.23 2.48
C THR A 84 -12.28 -20.31 1.57
N MET A 85 -12.04 -20.76 0.33
CA MET A 85 -11.37 -20.01 -0.73
C MET A 85 -12.04 -20.30 -2.08
N GLY A 86 -11.97 -19.35 -3.02
CA GLY A 86 -12.54 -19.47 -4.37
C GLY A 86 -14.02 -19.06 -4.40
N LEU A 87 -14.36 -17.98 -3.68
CA LEU A 87 -15.72 -17.41 -3.63
C LEU A 87 -16.79 -18.44 -3.24
N LYS A 88 -16.50 -19.30 -2.25
CA LYS A 88 -17.36 -20.40 -1.80
C LYS A 88 -18.22 -19.97 -0.62
N ALA A 89 -19.34 -20.67 -0.46
CA ALA A 89 -20.25 -20.47 0.66
C ALA A 89 -19.56 -20.82 1.99
N THR A 90 -19.64 -19.91 2.96
CA THR A 90 -18.97 -20.06 4.26
C THR A 90 -19.82 -20.78 5.30
N GLY A 91 -21.07 -21.09 4.94
CA GLY A 91 -22.10 -21.64 5.84
C GLY A 91 -22.82 -20.60 6.70
N ARG A 92 -22.41 -19.33 6.67
CA ARG A 92 -23.04 -18.23 7.42
C ARG A 92 -24.04 -17.45 6.56
N LEU A 93 -24.96 -16.74 7.23
CA LEU A 93 -25.99 -15.90 6.59
C LEU A 93 -25.84 -14.44 7.01
N CYS A 94 -26.14 -13.54 6.07
CA CYS A 94 -26.11 -12.10 6.27
C CYS A 94 -27.16 -11.63 7.28
N THR A 95 -26.72 -10.84 8.26
CA THR A 95 -27.53 -10.31 9.36
C THR A 95 -28.02 -8.88 9.14
N MET A 96 -27.59 -8.21 8.05
CA MET A 96 -28.02 -6.84 7.75
C MET A 96 -29.53 -6.69 7.70
N ALA A 97 -30.05 -5.68 8.39
CA ALA A 97 -31.45 -5.30 8.32
C ALA A 97 -31.77 -4.75 6.91
N LYS A 98 -32.86 -5.21 6.31
CA LYS A 98 -33.36 -4.62 5.06
C LYS A 98 -33.93 -3.22 5.32
N ALA A 99 -34.00 -2.39 4.27
CA ALA A 99 -34.41 -0.97 4.32
C ALA A 99 -35.75 -0.66 5.02
N ARG A 100 -36.62 -1.65 5.26
CA ARG A 100 -37.89 -1.47 6.00
C ARG A 100 -37.89 -2.10 7.40
N GLY A 101 -36.74 -2.51 7.93
CA GLY A 101 -36.55 -3.03 9.30
C GLY A 101 -37.21 -4.38 9.61
N LEU A 102 -38.13 -4.86 8.78
CA LEU A 102 -38.99 -6.00 9.09
C LEU A 102 -38.27 -7.37 9.10
N ARG A 103 -37.19 -7.54 8.31
CA ARG A 103 -36.44 -8.80 8.21
C ARG A 103 -34.96 -8.59 7.86
N ALA A 104 -34.10 -9.45 8.39
CA ALA A 104 -32.69 -9.55 7.99
C ALA A 104 -32.55 -10.02 6.53
N CYS A 105 -31.41 -9.69 5.91
CA CYS A 105 -31.09 -10.03 4.53
C CYS A 105 -31.11 -11.54 4.28
N ARG A 106 -30.45 -12.32 5.15
CA ARG A 106 -30.31 -13.78 5.07
C ARG A 106 -29.79 -14.27 3.71
N GLY A 107 -28.97 -13.46 3.04
CA GLY A 107 -28.19 -13.93 1.89
C GLY A 107 -27.02 -14.79 2.37
N GLU A 108 -26.65 -15.78 1.55
CA GLU A 108 -25.43 -16.56 1.75
C GLU A 108 -24.21 -15.62 1.83
N LEU A 109 -23.33 -15.90 2.78
CA LEU A 109 -22.01 -15.28 2.85
C LEU A 109 -21.01 -16.16 2.12
N ARG A 110 -20.14 -15.53 1.33
CA ARG A 110 -19.04 -16.18 0.61
C ARG A 110 -17.71 -15.57 1.00
N ASP A 111 -16.64 -16.35 0.98
CA ASP A 111 -15.30 -15.79 1.08
C ASP A 111 -15.00 -14.84 -0.09
N THR A 112 -13.96 -14.02 0.07
CA THR A 112 -13.55 -13.04 -0.95
C THR A 112 -12.30 -13.48 -1.72
N ILE A 113 -11.77 -14.68 -1.46
CA ILE A 113 -10.53 -15.16 -2.05
C ILE A 113 -10.81 -15.60 -3.48
N LEU A 114 -10.09 -15.00 -4.42
CA LEU A 114 -10.21 -15.32 -5.83
C LEU A 114 -9.47 -16.63 -6.15
N ASP A 115 -10.09 -17.49 -6.94
CA ASP A 115 -9.41 -18.55 -7.69
C ASP A 115 -8.87 -17.98 -9.01
N TRP A 116 -8.11 -18.78 -9.76
CA TRP A 116 -7.39 -18.34 -10.97
C TRP A 116 -8.29 -17.76 -12.07
N GLU A 117 -9.52 -18.25 -12.17
CA GLU A 117 -10.48 -17.84 -13.22
C GLU A 117 -11.41 -16.71 -12.77
N ASP A 118 -11.36 -16.33 -11.49
CA ASP A 118 -12.27 -15.33 -10.93
C ASP A 118 -11.88 -13.91 -11.38
N ALA A 119 -12.91 -13.09 -11.63
CA ALA A 119 -12.71 -11.68 -11.88
C ALA A 119 -12.37 -10.93 -10.58
N LEU A 120 -11.53 -9.90 -10.70
CA LEU A 120 -11.26 -8.99 -9.58
C LEU A 120 -12.53 -8.25 -9.14
N PRO A 121 -12.66 -7.91 -7.85
CA PRO A 121 -13.77 -7.11 -7.34
C PRO A 121 -13.84 -5.74 -8.04
N GLU A 122 -14.95 -5.49 -8.75
CA GLU A 122 -15.12 -4.31 -9.60
C GLU A 122 -14.92 -2.99 -8.85
N ARG A 123 -15.49 -2.87 -7.64
CA ARG A 123 -15.34 -1.68 -6.80
C ARG A 123 -13.87 -1.38 -6.50
N ASP A 124 -13.16 -2.37 -5.98
CA ASP A 124 -11.77 -2.23 -5.54
C ASP A 124 -10.83 -2.00 -6.73
N LEU A 125 -11.05 -2.70 -7.84
CA LEU A 125 -10.31 -2.47 -9.08
C LEU A 125 -10.55 -1.07 -9.64
N THR A 126 -11.79 -0.57 -9.61
CA THR A 126 -12.13 0.77 -10.09
C THR A 126 -11.43 1.86 -9.26
N LEU A 127 -11.50 1.73 -7.93
CA LEU A 127 -10.82 2.66 -7.02
C LEU A 127 -9.29 2.60 -7.19
N ALA A 128 -8.73 1.40 -7.33
CA ALA A 128 -7.31 1.20 -7.54
C ALA A 128 -6.82 1.79 -8.88
N ASP A 129 -7.58 1.61 -9.96
CA ASP A 129 -7.27 2.18 -11.27
C ASP A 129 -7.38 3.71 -11.27
N GLU A 130 -8.43 4.27 -10.67
CA GLU A 130 -8.59 5.72 -10.52
C GLU A 130 -7.42 6.31 -9.74
N ALA A 131 -7.12 5.77 -8.55
CA ALA A 131 -6.01 6.23 -7.71
C ALA A 131 -4.67 6.14 -8.45
N SER A 132 -4.43 5.04 -9.19
CA SER A 132 -3.20 4.85 -9.96
C SER A 132 -3.09 5.84 -11.12
N ARG A 133 -4.20 6.18 -11.79
CA ARG A 133 -4.22 7.15 -12.89
C ARG A 133 -3.98 8.58 -12.44
N ILE A 134 -4.48 8.98 -11.28
CA ILE A 134 -4.35 10.36 -10.77
C ILE A 134 -3.06 10.59 -9.98
N ALA A 135 -2.40 9.53 -9.55
CA ALA A 135 -1.14 9.62 -8.83
C ALA A 135 -0.04 10.28 -9.69
N ASP A 136 0.77 11.12 -9.06
CA ASP A 136 2.04 11.61 -9.59
C ASP A 136 3.23 10.72 -9.17
N LEU A 137 3.04 9.87 -8.15
CA LEU A 137 3.99 8.89 -7.68
C LEU A 137 3.28 7.57 -7.32
N SER A 138 3.72 6.47 -7.93
CA SER A 138 3.40 5.11 -7.53
C SER A 138 4.64 4.43 -6.95
N VAL A 139 4.50 3.81 -5.77
CA VAL A 139 5.57 3.03 -5.12
C VAL A 139 5.09 1.60 -4.94
N THR A 140 5.81 0.63 -5.50
CA THR A 140 5.49 -0.80 -5.34
C THR A 140 6.41 -1.41 -4.29
N LEU A 141 5.85 -2.14 -3.32
CA LEU A 141 6.59 -2.77 -2.23
C LEU A 141 6.37 -4.28 -2.27
N GLY A 142 7.42 -5.06 -2.51
CA GLY A 142 7.38 -6.52 -2.32
C GLY A 142 6.47 -7.28 -3.28
N THR A 143 6.35 -6.84 -4.54
CA THR A 143 5.57 -7.54 -5.57
C THR A 143 6.39 -7.71 -6.85
N SER A 144 6.30 -8.88 -7.48
CA SER A 144 6.92 -9.17 -8.78
C SER A 144 6.19 -8.51 -9.96
N LEU A 145 4.99 -7.94 -9.71
CA LEU A 145 4.13 -7.27 -10.69
C LEU A 145 3.68 -8.18 -11.86
N GLN A 146 3.70 -9.50 -11.68
CA GLN A 146 3.42 -10.43 -12.77
C GLN A 146 1.92 -10.58 -13.07
N ILE A 147 1.09 -10.58 -12.03
CA ILE A 147 -0.36 -10.82 -12.09
C ILE A 147 -1.07 -9.62 -12.69
N ARG A 148 -1.98 -9.86 -13.64
CA ARG A 148 -2.79 -8.82 -14.28
C ARG A 148 -4.25 -8.90 -13.78
N PRO A 149 -4.96 -7.76 -13.68
CA PRO A 149 -4.51 -6.40 -14.00
C PRO A 149 -3.66 -5.74 -12.88
N SER A 150 -3.62 -6.30 -11.67
CA SER A 150 -3.02 -5.69 -10.47
C SER A 150 -1.60 -5.14 -10.67
N GLY A 151 -0.69 -5.95 -11.20
CA GLY A 151 0.70 -5.57 -11.45
C GLY A 151 0.88 -4.51 -12.53
N ASN A 152 -0.12 -4.26 -13.39
CA ASN A 152 -0.05 -3.19 -14.40
C ASN A 152 -0.52 -1.83 -13.87
N LEU A 153 -1.23 -1.78 -12.73
CA LEU A 153 -1.78 -0.53 -12.19
C LEU A 153 -0.71 0.57 -11.96
N PRO A 154 0.50 0.27 -11.44
CA PRO A 154 1.54 1.29 -11.29
C PRO A 154 2.00 1.93 -12.62
N LEU A 155 1.79 1.25 -13.75
CA LEU A 155 2.07 1.83 -15.08
C LEU A 155 1.05 2.90 -15.49
N ALA A 156 -0.16 2.89 -14.92
CA ALA A 156 -1.16 3.93 -15.18
C ALA A 156 -0.64 5.31 -14.73
N THR A 157 0.08 5.36 -13.61
CA THR A 157 0.79 6.56 -13.12
C THR A 157 1.81 7.05 -14.15
N LYS A 158 2.66 6.14 -14.67
CA LYS A 158 3.67 6.48 -15.70
C LYS A 158 3.05 7.05 -16.97
N ARG A 159 1.93 6.48 -17.44
CA ARG A 159 1.23 6.94 -18.65
C ARG A 159 0.69 8.37 -18.54
N ARG A 160 0.52 8.87 -17.32
CA ARG A 160 0.07 10.24 -17.02
C ARG A 160 1.20 11.19 -16.63
N GLY A 161 2.46 10.77 -16.81
CA GLY A 161 3.64 11.59 -16.51
C GLY A 161 4.12 11.50 -15.06
N GLY A 162 3.47 10.69 -14.22
CA GLY A 162 3.94 10.41 -12.87
C GLY A 162 5.20 9.54 -12.84
N ARG A 163 5.73 9.32 -11.65
CA ARG A 163 6.93 8.52 -11.37
C ARG A 163 6.57 7.15 -10.80
N LEU A 164 7.40 6.16 -11.09
CA LEU A 164 7.30 4.81 -10.57
C LEU A 164 8.56 4.44 -9.81
N VAL A 165 8.40 4.08 -8.54
CA VAL A 165 9.45 3.51 -7.69
C VAL A 165 9.12 2.05 -7.43
N ILE A 166 10.10 1.17 -7.63
CA ILE A 166 9.96 -0.26 -7.35
C ILE A 166 10.93 -0.66 -6.23
N VAL A 167 10.39 -1.18 -5.13
CA VAL A 167 11.15 -1.76 -4.03
C VAL A 167 10.87 -3.25 -3.97
N ASN A 168 11.84 -4.07 -4.38
CA ASN A 168 11.70 -5.52 -4.37
C ASN A 168 13.08 -6.20 -4.31
N LEU A 169 13.17 -7.36 -3.66
CA LEU A 169 14.41 -8.14 -3.64
C LEU A 169 14.72 -8.78 -5.00
N GLN A 170 13.69 -9.23 -5.70
CA GLN A 170 13.79 -9.90 -6.98
C GLN A 170 13.47 -8.94 -8.14
N PRO A 171 13.89 -9.28 -9.37
CA PRO A 171 13.44 -8.56 -10.56
C PRO A 171 11.91 -8.55 -10.66
N THR A 172 11.36 -7.47 -11.23
CA THR A 172 9.92 -7.33 -11.47
C THR A 172 9.61 -7.27 -12.96
N LYS A 173 8.36 -7.57 -13.32
CA LYS A 173 7.88 -7.49 -14.71
C LYS A 173 8.08 -6.10 -15.35
N HIS A 174 8.11 -5.05 -14.52
CA HIS A 174 8.11 -3.66 -14.97
C HIS A 174 9.37 -2.88 -14.56
N ASP A 175 10.49 -3.57 -14.32
CA ASP A 175 11.75 -2.92 -13.92
C ASP A 175 12.17 -1.82 -14.88
N ARG A 176 12.02 -2.04 -16.20
CA ARG A 176 12.44 -1.07 -17.23
C ARG A 176 11.65 0.24 -17.22
N GLN A 177 10.45 0.24 -16.62
CA GLN A 177 9.56 1.40 -16.56
C GLN A 177 9.76 2.23 -15.29
N ALA A 178 10.48 1.71 -14.29
CA ALA A 178 10.73 2.39 -13.03
C ALA A 178 11.73 3.55 -13.17
N ASP A 179 11.40 4.68 -12.55
CA ASP A 179 12.29 5.83 -12.39
C ASP A 179 13.34 5.58 -11.30
N LEU A 180 13.00 4.77 -10.30
CA LEU A 180 13.92 4.31 -9.25
C LEU A 180 13.64 2.85 -8.90
N ARG A 181 14.70 2.05 -8.78
CA ARG A 181 14.65 0.66 -8.33
C ARG A 181 15.50 0.53 -7.07
N ILE A 182 14.93 -0.04 -6.02
CA ILE A 182 15.60 -0.30 -4.75
C ILE A 182 15.53 -1.80 -4.48
N HIS A 183 16.69 -2.47 -4.51
CA HIS A 183 16.79 -3.88 -4.19
C HIS A 183 17.18 -4.04 -2.72
N GLY A 184 16.20 -4.37 -1.88
CA GLY A 184 16.41 -4.52 -0.44
C GLY A 184 15.15 -4.97 0.28
N TYR A 185 15.29 -5.26 1.57
CA TYR A 185 14.15 -5.60 2.43
C TYR A 185 13.26 -4.38 2.60
N VAL A 186 11.95 -4.53 2.36
CA VAL A 186 10.99 -3.42 2.43
C VAL A 186 10.94 -2.78 3.82
N ASP A 187 11.08 -3.56 4.89
CA ASP A 187 11.13 -3.03 6.25
C ASP A 187 12.34 -2.12 6.47
N GLU A 188 13.52 -2.46 5.94
CA GLU A 188 14.70 -1.59 6.04
C GLU A 188 14.49 -0.29 5.26
N VAL A 189 13.98 -0.39 4.03
CA VAL A 189 13.71 0.77 3.17
C VAL A 189 12.69 1.70 3.82
N MET A 190 11.59 1.16 4.32
CA MET A 190 10.52 1.93 4.95
C MET A 190 10.98 2.54 6.27
N THR A 191 11.73 1.83 7.11
CA THR A 191 12.28 2.40 8.36
C THR A 191 13.23 3.56 8.08
N ARG A 192 14.10 3.46 7.06
CA ARG A 192 14.96 4.59 6.64
C ARG A 192 14.14 5.74 6.06
N LEU A 193 13.13 5.46 5.22
CA LEU A 193 12.25 6.48 4.65
C LEU A 193 11.50 7.25 5.75
N MET A 194 10.90 6.55 6.71
CA MET A 194 10.19 7.15 7.84
C MET A 194 11.11 8.07 8.65
N LYS A 195 12.37 7.65 8.88
CA LYS A 195 13.40 8.50 9.50
C LYS A 195 13.69 9.77 8.68
N HIS A 196 13.82 9.67 7.37
CA HIS A 196 14.04 10.83 6.49
C HIS A 196 12.84 11.78 6.47
N LEU A 197 11.62 11.25 6.60
CA LEU A 197 10.39 12.03 6.69
C LEU A 197 10.16 12.64 8.08
N GLY A 198 10.97 12.30 9.08
CA GLY A 198 10.77 12.72 10.46
C GLY A 198 9.51 12.14 11.10
N LEU A 199 9.13 10.91 10.70
CA LEU A 199 7.94 10.22 11.17
C LEU A 199 8.32 8.97 11.97
N GLU A 200 7.67 8.78 13.12
CA GLU A 200 7.77 7.55 13.89
C GLU A 200 6.86 6.45 13.30
N ILE A 201 7.30 5.20 13.37
CA ILE A 201 6.46 4.05 13.04
C ILE A 201 5.60 3.72 14.28
N PRO A 202 4.26 3.78 14.20
CA PRO A 202 3.40 3.57 15.34
C PRO A 202 3.45 2.13 15.83
N ALA A 203 3.24 1.96 17.14
CA ALA A 203 3.04 0.65 17.74
C ALA A 203 1.70 0.02 17.27
N TRP A 204 1.63 -1.31 17.31
CA TRP A 204 0.43 -2.07 16.98
C TRP A 204 -0.21 -2.64 18.25
N ASP A 205 -1.43 -2.18 18.56
CA ASP A 205 -2.18 -2.55 19.78
C ASP A 205 -3.05 -3.81 19.62
N GLY A 206 -2.78 -4.60 18.57
CA GLY A 206 -3.56 -5.77 18.19
C GLY A 206 -4.57 -5.49 17.06
N PRO A 207 -5.33 -6.53 16.63
CA PRO A 207 -6.23 -6.41 15.49
C PRO A 207 -7.30 -5.33 15.70
N ARG A 208 -7.39 -4.38 14.77
CA ARG A 208 -8.37 -3.29 14.77
C ARG A 208 -8.87 -3.06 13.36
N VAL A 209 -10.17 -2.86 13.19
CA VAL A 209 -10.77 -2.53 11.90
C VAL A 209 -11.15 -1.06 11.89
N VAL A 210 -10.68 -0.33 10.88
CA VAL A 210 -11.00 1.09 10.68
C VAL A 210 -11.71 1.21 9.33
N GLU A 211 -13.01 1.50 9.34
CA GLU A 211 -13.81 1.56 8.10
C GLU A 211 -13.49 2.80 7.26
N ARG A 212 -13.20 3.93 7.90
CA ARG A 212 -12.97 5.21 7.23
C ARG A 212 -11.75 5.94 7.77
N ALA A 213 -11.03 6.61 6.88
CA ALA A 213 -9.90 7.45 7.23
C ALA A 213 -10.33 8.60 8.16
N LEU A 214 -9.46 8.92 9.11
CA LEU A 214 -9.61 10.08 9.99
C LEU A 214 -9.08 11.34 9.29
N THR A 215 -9.35 12.50 9.88
CA THR A 215 -8.73 13.76 9.45
C THR A 215 -7.20 13.64 9.54
N PRO A 216 -6.45 14.08 8.50
CA PRO A 216 -5.00 13.98 8.53
C PRO A 216 -4.37 14.71 9.72
N LEU A 217 -3.41 14.06 10.36
CA LEU A 217 -2.57 14.61 11.40
C LEU A 217 -1.57 15.63 10.84
N PRO A 218 -1.07 16.57 11.66
CA PRO A 218 0.04 17.42 11.28
C PRO A 218 1.26 16.61 10.85
N ARG A 219 1.99 17.10 9.85
CA ARG A 219 3.22 16.47 9.35
C ARG A 219 4.43 17.41 9.47
N PRO A 220 5.66 16.86 9.56
CA PRO A 220 6.87 17.65 9.48
C PRO A 220 6.93 18.52 8.23
N GLN A 221 7.56 19.69 8.33
CA GLN A 221 7.75 20.57 7.17
C GLN A 221 8.64 19.87 6.14
N SER A 222 8.30 20.04 4.86
CA SER A 222 9.14 19.55 3.77
C SER A 222 10.53 20.18 3.87
N PRO A 223 11.62 19.39 3.71
CA PRO A 223 12.94 19.95 3.57
C PRO A 223 12.95 20.99 2.44
N GLN A 224 13.63 22.12 2.66
CA GLN A 224 13.85 23.08 1.57
C GLN A 224 14.51 22.34 0.41
N PRO A 225 14.01 22.47 -0.84
CA PRO A 225 14.66 21.84 -1.97
C PRO A 225 16.11 22.30 -2.03
N ASN A 226 17.03 21.36 -2.28
CA ASN A 226 18.41 21.73 -2.55
C ASN A 226 18.41 22.75 -3.70
N PRO A 227 19.22 23.82 -3.61
CA PRO A 227 19.34 24.78 -4.69
C PRO A 227 19.67 24.05 -6.00
N PRO A 228 19.11 24.48 -7.15
CA PRO A 228 19.36 23.84 -8.43
C PRO A 228 20.86 23.80 -8.71
N LEU A 229 21.36 22.70 -9.30
CA LEU A 229 22.80 22.53 -9.60
C LEU A 229 23.43 23.72 -10.34
N SER A 230 22.63 24.50 -11.08
CA SER A 230 23.03 25.74 -11.76
C SER A 230 23.50 26.86 -10.83
N THR A 231 23.26 26.75 -9.52
CA THR A 231 23.66 27.73 -8.50
C THR A 231 24.86 27.26 -7.66
N MET A 232 25.40 26.07 -7.95
CA MET A 232 26.59 25.53 -7.29
C MET A 232 27.85 25.83 -8.13
N VAL A 233 28.78 26.61 -7.60
CA VAL A 233 30.07 26.90 -8.23
C VAL A 233 31.14 26.01 -7.60
N PRO A 234 32.11 25.45 -8.36
CA PRO A 234 33.24 24.75 -7.76
C PRO A 234 33.98 25.67 -6.78
N GLY A 235 34.10 25.23 -5.52
CA GLY A 235 34.86 25.94 -4.51
C GLY A 235 36.33 26.11 -4.92
N PRO A 236 37.01 27.17 -4.46
CA PRO A 236 38.40 27.42 -4.85
C PRO A 236 39.29 26.30 -4.30
N SER A 237 39.77 25.48 -5.24
CA SER A 237 40.95 24.61 -5.16
C SER A 237 41.22 23.89 -3.82
N ALA A 238 40.70 22.68 -3.68
CA ALA A 238 41.34 21.61 -2.91
C ALA A 238 41.10 20.26 -3.63
N PRO A 239 42.02 19.28 -3.54
CA PRO A 239 42.09 18.15 -4.47
C PRO A 239 40.87 17.23 -4.34
N ARG A 240 40.57 16.52 -5.43
CA ARG A 240 39.42 15.63 -5.67
C ARG A 240 38.85 15.01 -4.38
N GLY A 241 37.76 15.57 -3.86
CA GLY A 241 37.08 15.06 -2.67
C GLY A 241 36.16 16.08 -2.00
N SER A 242 34.97 16.28 -2.58
CA SER A 242 33.72 16.77 -1.97
C SER A 242 33.77 17.84 -0.86
N SER A 243 33.61 19.11 -1.25
CA SER A 243 32.96 20.13 -0.43
C SER A 243 32.35 21.19 -1.34
N TRP A 244 31.02 21.29 -1.36
CA TRP A 244 30.28 22.34 -2.07
C TRP A 244 29.74 23.36 -1.05
N THR A 245 29.82 24.65 -1.37
CA THR A 245 29.31 25.74 -0.53
C THR A 245 28.21 26.51 -1.27
N VAL A 246 27.21 26.97 -0.53
CA VAL A 246 26.09 27.77 -1.03
C VAL A 246 26.52 29.24 -1.10
N LEU A 247 26.27 29.91 -2.23
CA LEU A 247 26.55 31.33 -2.38
C LEU A 247 25.64 32.17 -1.45
N PRO A 248 26.17 33.19 -0.76
CA PRO A 248 25.33 34.16 -0.07
C PRO A 248 24.48 34.94 -1.10
N PRO A 249 23.25 35.38 -0.74
CA PRO A 249 22.42 36.17 -1.63
C PRO A 249 23.14 37.47 -2.01
N ALA A 250 23.05 37.84 -3.29
CA ALA A 250 23.59 39.10 -3.78
C ALA A 250 22.88 40.25 -3.05
N GLY A 251 23.66 40.98 -2.24
CA GLY A 251 23.18 42.20 -1.58
C GLY A 251 22.78 43.25 -2.63
N PRO A 252 21.82 44.14 -2.31
CA PRO A 252 21.38 45.17 -3.25
C PRO A 252 22.55 46.08 -3.64
N LEU A 253 22.71 46.28 -4.94
CA LEU A 253 23.62 47.29 -5.50
C LEU A 253 23.19 48.66 -4.97
N LYS A 254 24.06 49.28 -4.16
CA LYS A 254 23.91 50.69 -3.79
C LYS A 254 24.11 51.53 -5.05
N GLY A 255 23.03 52.14 -5.53
CA GLY A 255 23.06 53.35 -6.35
C GLY A 255 22.98 54.57 -5.45
#